data_AF-A0A955WK44-F1
#
_entry.id   AF-A0A955WK44-F1
#
_cell.length_a   1.000
_cell.length_b   1.000
_cell.length_c   1.000
_cell.angle_alpha   90.00
_cell.angle_beta   90.00
_cell.angle_gamma   90.00
#
_symmetry.space_group_name_H-M   'P 1'
#
loop_
_entity.id
_entity.type
_entity.pdbx_description
1 polymer ?
#
loop_
_entity_poly.entity_id
_entity_poly.type
_entity_poly.pdbx_seq_one_letter_code
_entity_poly.pdbx_strand_id
1 'polypeptide(L)'
;MRQAHASIQRPPRSGPRRCLGVAGALLLALGLLVACDPETSDAHDVAKPADTLDGAFADIEAPDPRDTGEDPGAADAGPPPVDGAAFAFGSHRGQPIANALHVGRPQAELDAVTAAFYDAWKARYIAPGCAAGERRVRSSPATEAFTVSEGQGYGLLAAVMMAGHDPEAQALFDDLFRYAAAHPSHLTPGLMAWAQDEACRDIEGADAATDGDLDIAYALLRADRQWGSDGAIDYAAEARTRIAAILAGEVHPEGTVLLGDWVDPGDAYAEGTRISDFLPGHFAAFAAATGEPRWTAVLDRALAIVAHLQGEHAPATGLLPDFVVDALTDAPAPAPADWLEGAHDGHYGWNACRAPWRLGVYALFSGDARARRAVGAMTRFMREATHEDPGAIRAGYRLDGRAFGDGTSMAFTAPFALAAMLPEESSQAWLDALWAEVAAAEPEEYFGDSIKLLALITLSNNGWIP
;
A
#
# COMPACT_ATOMS: atom_id res chain seq x y z
N MET A 1 -5.51 4.97 -22.84
CA MET A 1 -5.45 6.22 -22.07
C MET A 1 -4.00 6.54 -21.78
N ARG A 2 -3.60 7.81 -21.86
CA ARG A 2 -2.23 8.22 -21.56
C ARG A 2 -2.09 8.26 -20.04
N GLN A 3 -1.38 7.29 -19.44
CA GLN A 3 -0.80 7.49 -18.12
C GLN A 3 0.18 8.66 -18.26
N ALA A 4 -0.14 9.77 -17.60
CA ALA A 4 0.79 10.87 -17.46
C ALA A 4 1.74 10.50 -16.32
N HIS A 5 2.73 9.65 -16.62
CA HIS A 5 3.92 9.56 -15.78
C HIS A 5 4.77 10.78 -16.15
N ALA A 6 4.63 11.84 -15.36
CA ALA A 6 5.45 13.02 -15.53
C ALA A 6 6.87 12.67 -15.10
N SER A 7 7.78 12.64 -16.07
CA SER A 7 9.23 12.59 -15.83
C SER A 7 9.61 13.56 -14.72
N ILE A 8 10.26 13.05 -13.67
CA ILE A 8 10.81 13.83 -12.57
C ILE A 8 11.97 14.68 -13.12
N GLN A 9 11.66 15.83 -13.74
CA GLN A 9 12.65 16.82 -14.14
C GLN A 9 12.71 17.93 -13.11
N ARG A 10 13.77 17.91 -12.28
CA ARG A 10 14.12 19.03 -11.39
C ARG A 10 14.25 20.35 -12.19
N PRO A 11 13.66 21.47 -11.75
CA PRO A 11 14.02 22.78 -12.30
C PRO A 11 15.46 23.14 -11.90
N PRO A 12 16.22 23.86 -12.76
CA PRO A 12 17.61 24.18 -12.50
C PRO A 12 17.76 25.11 -11.29
N ARG A 13 18.70 24.78 -10.40
CA ARG A 13 19.08 25.58 -9.22
C ARG A 13 19.43 27.01 -9.63
N SER A 14 18.63 27.99 -9.19
CA SER A 14 19.00 29.41 -9.26
C SER A 14 19.68 29.83 -7.96
N GLY A 15 20.94 30.28 -8.08
CA GLY A 15 21.71 30.81 -6.96
C GLY A 15 21.16 32.15 -6.43
N PRO A 16 21.65 32.63 -5.27
CA PRO A 16 21.04 33.74 -4.54
C PRO A 16 21.12 35.05 -5.33
N ARG A 17 19.95 35.59 -5.70
CA ARG A 17 19.83 36.92 -6.29
C ARG A 17 20.02 37.99 -5.21
N ARG A 18 21.04 38.83 -5.39
CA ARG A 18 21.28 40.03 -4.59
C ARG A 18 20.14 41.03 -4.80
N CYS A 19 19.59 41.54 -3.70
CA CYS A 19 18.70 42.70 -3.66
C CYS A 19 19.40 43.93 -4.25
N LEU A 20 18.80 44.56 -5.26
CA LEU A 20 18.98 45.99 -5.55
C LEU A 20 17.60 46.64 -5.55
N GLY A 21 17.38 47.52 -4.56
CA GLY A 21 16.20 48.36 -4.51
C GLY A 21 16.32 49.51 -5.50
N VAL A 22 15.20 49.88 -6.12
CA VAL A 22 14.97 51.23 -6.62
C VAL A 22 13.54 51.62 -6.23
N ALA A 23 13.46 52.75 -5.52
CA ALA A 23 12.26 53.40 -5.05
C ALA A 23 11.67 54.34 -6.11
N GLY A 24 10.35 54.56 -6.00
CA GLY A 24 9.56 55.60 -6.68
C GLY A 24 8.11 55.13 -6.79
N ALA A 25 7.21 55.39 -5.82
CA ALA A 25 6.47 56.65 -5.57
C ALA A 25 5.83 57.20 -6.87
N LEU A 26 4.53 57.54 -6.98
CA LEU A 26 3.47 58.00 -6.07
C LEU A 26 2.21 58.15 -6.98
N LEU A 27 0.96 57.79 -6.64
CA LEU A 27 -0.16 58.61 -6.08
C LEU A 27 -1.47 57.87 -6.51
N LEU A 28 -2.34 57.42 -5.59
CA LEU A 28 -3.51 58.13 -5.00
C LEU A 28 -4.72 58.28 -5.94
N ALA A 29 -5.85 57.64 -5.60
CA ALA A 29 -6.99 58.34 -4.97
C ALA A 29 -8.21 57.43 -4.70
N LEU A 30 -8.65 57.46 -3.42
CA LEU A 30 -10.01 57.45 -2.85
C LEU A 30 -11.01 56.36 -3.28
N GLY A 31 -11.77 55.70 -2.39
CA GLY A 31 -12.11 55.97 -0.99
C GLY A 31 -13.64 55.92 -0.80
N LEU A 32 -14.12 55.12 0.17
CA LEU A 32 -15.27 55.33 1.08
C LEU A 32 -15.48 53.98 1.84
N LEU A 33 -15.11 53.79 3.11
CA LEU A 33 -15.67 54.27 4.40
C LEU A 33 -17.15 53.95 4.62
N VAL A 34 -17.45 53.00 5.52
CA VAL A 34 -18.30 53.20 6.73
C VAL A 34 -17.81 52.26 7.87
N ALA A 35 -17.60 52.84 9.05
CA ALA A 35 -17.33 52.23 10.37
C ALA A 35 -18.67 51.97 11.14
N CYS A 36 -18.81 51.20 12.23
CA CYS A 36 -18.18 51.24 13.57
C CYS A 36 -18.59 49.98 14.40
N ASP A 37 -17.62 49.31 15.04
CA ASP A 37 -17.37 49.03 16.49
C ASP A 37 -18.45 49.26 17.60
N PRO A 38 -18.27 48.83 18.89
CA PRO A 38 -18.03 47.49 19.51
C PRO A 38 -18.78 47.33 20.89
N GLU A 39 -18.31 46.46 21.83
CA GLU A 39 -18.56 46.32 23.30
C GLU A 39 -19.24 45.00 23.79
N THR A 40 -18.52 44.06 24.46
CA THR A 40 -18.22 43.82 25.92
C THR A 40 -19.44 43.44 26.77
N SER A 41 -19.45 42.62 27.84
CA SER A 41 -18.59 41.72 28.64
C SER A 41 -19.59 40.80 29.42
N ASP A 42 -19.25 39.65 29.98
CA ASP A 42 -18.79 39.54 31.38
C ASP A 42 -18.52 38.07 31.76
N ALA A 43 -17.50 37.92 32.60
CA ALA A 43 -17.11 36.70 33.29
C ALA A 43 -17.88 36.53 34.60
N HIS A 44 -18.08 35.28 35.02
CA HIS A 44 -18.13 34.92 36.44
C HIS A 44 -17.37 33.62 36.68
N ASP A 45 -16.55 33.68 37.71
CA ASP A 45 -15.55 32.71 38.16
C ASP A 45 -16.09 31.87 39.34
N VAL A 46 -15.30 30.86 39.73
CA VAL A 46 -15.23 30.14 41.02
C VAL A 46 -15.99 28.80 41.14
N ALA A 47 -15.24 27.68 41.05
CA ALA A 47 -14.82 26.86 42.21
C ALA A 47 -14.27 25.48 41.80
N LYS A 48 -13.07 25.13 42.29
CA LYS A 48 -12.56 23.74 42.40
C LYS A 48 -13.36 22.95 43.45
N PRO A 49 -13.29 21.60 43.41
CA PRO A 49 -12.41 20.96 44.40
C PRO A 49 -11.53 19.84 43.84
N ALA A 50 -10.39 19.66 44.49
CA ALA A 50 -9.61 18.44 44.51
C ALA A 50 -10.22 17.45 45.50
N ASP A 51 -10.15 16.14 45.22
CA ASP A 51 -9.63 15.16 46.17
C ASP A 51 -9.53 13.76 45.54
N THR A 52 -8.31 13.22 45.62
CA THR A 52 -7.89 11.84 45.93
C THR A 52 -8.80 10.66 45.53
N LEU A 53 -8.25 9.76 44.71
CA LEU A 53 -8.43 8.32 44.87
C LEU A 53 -7.07 7.62 44.75
N ASP A 54 -6.51 7.33 45.93
CA ASP A 54 -5.53 6.27 46.17
C ASP A 54 -6.18 4.89 45.91
N GLY A 55 -5.37 3.97 45.37
CA GLY A 55 -5.50 2.54 45.68
C GLY A 55 -6.17 1.67 44.63
N ALA A 56 -5.35 1.05 43.76
CA ALA A 56 -5.22 -0.41 43.63
C ALA A 56 -4.41 -0.76 42.37
N PHE A 57 -3.08 -0.68 42.46
CA PHE A 57 -2.22 -1.55 41.66
C PHE A 57 -2.22 -2.91 42.33
N ALA A 58 -2.86 -3.90 41.69
CA ALA A 58 -2.73 -5.30 42.06
C ALA A 58 -1.97 -6.00 40.93
N ASP A 59 -0.95 -6.75 41.35
CA ASP A 59 0.04 -7.45 40.55
C ASP A 59 -0.60 -8.41 39.54
N ILE A 60 -0.19 -8.31 38.26
CA ILE A 60 -0.33 -9.41 37.31
C ILE A 60 1.01 -10.15 37.29
N GLU A 61 1.05 -11.24 38.05
CA GLU A 61 2.12 -12.24 38.01
C GLU A 61 2.20 -12.86 36.61
N ALA A 62 3.42 -12.97 36.08
CA ALA A 62 3.71 -13.72 34.86
C ALA A 62 3.54 -15.23 35.11
N PRO A 63 2.97 -16.02 34.17
CA PRO A 63 2.78 -17.45 34.40
C PRO A 63 4.10 -18.25 34.32
N ASP A 64 4.30 -19.11 35.32
CA ASP A 64 5.37 -20.12 35.47
C ASP A 64 5.30 -21.19 34.36
N PRO A 65 6.41 -21.48 33.65
CA PRO A 65 6.44 -22.54 32.66
C PRO A 65 6.67 -23.87 33.39
N ARG A 66 5.58 -24.59 33.70
CA ARG A 66 5.52 -26.05 33.91
C ARG A 66 4.10 -26.43 34.34
N ASP A 67 3.22 -26.68 33.37
CA ASP A 67 2.23 -27.73 33.54
C ASP A 67 1.86 -28.33 32.18
N THR A 68 1.94 -29.65 32.11
CA THR A 68 1.70 -30.48 30.93
C THR A 68 0.36 -31.18 31.15
N GLY A 69 -0.66 -30.83 30.36
CA GLY A 69 -1.97 -31.45 30.44
C GLY A 69 -2.83 -31.21 29.21
N GLU A 70 -2.83 -32.22 28.33
CA GLU A 70 -3.88 -32.65 27.39
C GLU A 70 -4.56 -31.62 26.45
N ASP A 71 -4.27 -31.83 25.17
CA ASP A 71 -4.75 -31.19 23.94
C ASP A 71 -6.23 -31.48 23.63
N PRO A 72 -7.10 -30.46 23.52
CA PRO A 72 -8.39 -30.59 22.87
C PRO A 72 -8.37 -29.92 21.49
N GLY A 73 -8.22 -30.72 20.45
CA GLY A 73 -8.68 -30.39 19.10
C GLY A 73 -7.55 -30.09 18.12
N ALA A 74 -7.00 -31.16 17.54
CA ALA A 74 -6.32 -31.09 16.25
C ALA A 74 -7.27 -30.47 15.22
N ALA A 75 -7.12 -29.17 15.00
CA ALA A 75 -7.57 -28.52 13.79
C ALA A 75 -6.89 -29.23 12.61
N ASP A 76 -7.69 -29.54 11.60
CA ASP A 76 -7.31 -30.23 10.37
C ASP A 76 -6.05 -29.59 9.77
N ALA A 77 -4.89 -30.21 10.03
CA ALA A 77 -3.64 -29.81 9.40
C ALA A 77 -3.78 -30.19 7.92
N GLY A 78 -4.06 -29.18 7.09
CA GLY A 78 -4.24 -29.33 5.65
C GLY A 78 -3.11 -30.16 5.02
N PRO A 79 -3.34 -30.70 3.81
CA PRO A 79 -2.47 -31.70 3.19
C PRO A 79 -0.99 -31.28 3.23
N PRO A 80 -0.06 -32.25 3.40
CA PRO A 80 1.37 -31.95 3.50
C PRO A 80 1.84 -31.14 2.28
N PRO A 81 2.81 -30.23 2.44
CA PRO A 81 3.26 -29.35 1.38
C PRO A 81 3.74 -30.16 0.17
N VAL A 82 3.24 -29.79 -1.02
CA VAL A 82 3.68 -30.33 -2.30
C VAL A 82 5.00 -29.64 -2.66
N ASP A 83 6.02 -30.40 -3.07
CA ASP A 83 7.30 -29.88 -3.59
C ASP A 83 8.07 -28.88 -2.70
N GLY A 84 8.04 -29.03 -1.38
CA GLY A 84 8.84 -28.20 -0.47
C GLY A 84 8.32 -26.78 -0.25
N ALA A 85 7.19 -26.42 -0.87
CA ALA A 85 6.48 -25.15 -0.70
C ALA A 85 5.56 -25.19 0.54
N ALA A 86 5.91 -24.48 1.62
CA ALA A 86 5.17 -24.54 2.89
C ALA A 86 3.73 -23.98 2.79
N PHE A 87 3.49 -22.99 1.93
CA PHE A 87 2.17 -22.41 1.65
C PHE A 87 1.88 -22.54 0.15
N ALA A 88 1.88 -23.77 -0.37
CA ALA A 88 1.58 -24.03 -1.77
C ALA A 88 0.19 -23.46 -2.16
N PHE A 89 0.07 -22.82 -3.32
CA PHE A 89 -1.20 -22.43 -3.91
C PHE A 89 -2.13 -23.66 -4.00
N GLY A 90 -3.40 -23.49 -3.65
CA GLY A 90 -4.38 -24.58 -3.51
C GLY A 90 -4.35 -25.28 -2.15
N SER A 91 -3.43 -24.93 -1.24
CA SER A 91 -3.42 -25.47 0.13
C SER A 91 -4.35 -24.74 1.11
N HIS A 92 -4.79 -23.52 0.73
CA HIS A 92 -5.67 -22.66 1.51
C HIS A 92 -5.23 -22.46 2.97
N ARG A 93 -3.92 -22.40 3.20
CA ARG A 93 -3.33 -22.32 4.55
C ARG A 93 -3.44 -20.95 5.21
N GLY A 94 -3.87 -19.92 4.47
CA GLY A 94 -4.13 -18.60 5.02
C GLY A 94 -5.20 -18.64 6.10
N GLN A 95 -5.00 -17.87 7.17
CA GLN A 95 -5.91 -17.79 8.31
C GLN A 95 -6.47 -16.37 8.42
N PRO A 96 -7.51 -16.00 7.62
CA PRO A 96 -8.21 -14.75 7.82
C PRO A 96 -9.00 -14.78 9.14
N ILE A 97 -9.57 -13.64 9.54
CA ILE A 97 -10.50 -13.55 10.67
C ILE A 97 -11.66 -14.53 10.52
N ALA A 98 -12.13 -15.08 11.65
CA ALA A 98 -13.12 -16.16 11.68
C ALA A 98 -14.46 -15.85 11.00
N ASN A 99 -14.83 -14.57 10.87
CA ASN A 99 -16.07 -14.13 10.24
C ASN A 99 -15.87 -13.49 8.85
N ALA A 100 -14.72 -13.72 8.20
CA ALA A 100 -14.51 -13.31 6.82
C ALA A 100 -15.59 -13.90 5.91
N LEU A 101 -16.05 -13.10 4.95
CA LEU A 101 -16.84 -13.57 3.82
C LEU A 101 -15.91 -14.24 2.80
N HIS A 102 -16.42 -15.26 2.14
CA HIS A 102 -15.72 -15.99 1.08
C HIS A 102 -16.59 -15.97 -0.16
N VAL A 103 -15.97 -15.96 -1.35
CA VAL A 103 -16.71 -16.00 -2.61
C VAL A 103 -17.60 -17.25 -2.67
N GLY A 104 -18.89 -17.07 -3.02
CA GLY A 104 -19.92 -18.10 -3.08
C GLY A 104 -19.80 -19.06 -4.27
N ARG A 105 -18.58 -19.44 -4.65
CA ARG A 105 -18.27 -20.38 -5.74
C ARG A 105 -17.51 -21.60 -5.20
N PRO A 106 -17.52 -22.75 -5.91
CA PRO A 106 -16.70 -23.89 -5.53
C PRO A 106 -15.22 -23.51 -5.47
N GLN A 107 -14.50 -23.93 -4.43
CA GLN A 107 -13.08 -23.60 -4.23
C GLN A 107 -12.21 -23.93 -5.45
N ALA A 108 -12.42 -25.10 -6.06
CA ALA A 108 -11.70 -25.50 -7.27
C ALA A 108 -11.93 -24.57 -8.49
N GLU A 109 -13.09 -23.89 -8.57
CA GLU A 109 -13.34 -22.86 -9.60
C GLU A 109 -12.53 -21.60 -9.31
N LEU A 110 -12.48 -21.18 -8.04
CA LEU A 110 -11.68 -20.01 -7.62
C LEU A 110 -10.19 -20.22 -7.91
N ASP A 111 -9.67 -21.41 -7.59
CA ASP A 111 -8.28 -21.77 -7.83
C ASP A 111 -7.97 -21.81 -9.33
N ALA A 112 -8.84 -22.46 -10.12
CA ALA A 112 -8.64 -22.58 -11.56
C ALA A 112 -8.65 -21.22 -12.28
N VAL A 113 -9.56 -20.32 -11.90
CA VAL A 113 -9.62 -18.95 -12.45
C VAL A 113 -8.34 -18.17 -12.11
N THR A 114 -7.90 -18.26 -10.85
CA THR A 114 -6.71 -17.53 -10.38
C THR A 114 -5.44 -18.07 -11.03
N ALA A 115 -5.28 -19.39 -11.09
CA ALA A 115 -4.19 -20.07 -11.76
C ALA A 115 -4.10 -19.71 -13.26
N ALA A 116 -5.23 -19.75 -13.97
CA ALA A 116 -5.26 -19.39 -15.38
C ALA A 116 -4.90 -17.91 -15.61
N PHE A 117 -5.36 -17.01 -14.73
CA PHE A 117 -5.01 -15.59 -14.82
C PHE A 117 -3.53 -15.35 -14.51
N TYR A 118 -2.96 -16.07 -13.53
CA TYR A 118 -1.53 -16.05 -13.27
C TYR A 118 -0.71 -16.48 -14.49
N ASP A 119 -1.08 -17.58 -15.14
CA ASP A 119 -0.35 -18.07 -16.33
C ASP A 119 -0.37 -17.03 -17.46
N ALA A 120 -1.53 -16.38 -17.68
CA ALA A 120 -1.68 -15.30 -18.65
C ALA A 120 -0.85 -14.06 -18.28
N TRP A 121 -0.87 -13.66 -17.00
CA TRP A 121 -0.08 -12.54 -16.47
C TRP A 121 1.42 -12.81 -16.62
N LYS A 122 1.89 -14.00 -16.20
CA LYS A 122 3.29 -14.42 -16.28
C LYS A 122 3.77 -14.37 -17.73
N ALA A 123 3.00 -14.91 -18.67
CA ALA A 123 3.33 -14.91 -20.09
C ALA A 123 3.39 -13.51 -20.71
N ARG A 124 2.60 -12.57 -20.20
CA ARG A 124 2.52 -11.20 -20.73
C ARG A 124 3.59 -10.27 -20.16
N TYR A 125 3.90 -10.41 -18.88
CA TYR A 125 4.66 -9.41 -18.13
C TYR A 125 6.04 -9.87 -17.67
N ILE A 126 6.30 -11.17 -17.50
CA ILE A 126 7.65 -11.63 -17.15
C ILE A 126 8.55 -11.61 -18.38
N ALA A 127 9.57 -10.76 -18.33
CA ALA A 127 10.58 -10.59 -19.36
C ALA A 127 11.96 -11.07 -18.87
N PRO A 128 12.89 -11.43 -19.77
CA PRO A 128 14.29 -11.60 -19.39
C PRO A 128 14.88 -10.28 -18.86
N GLY A 129 15.75 -10.40 -17.85
CA GLY A 129 16.68 -9.33 -17.46
C GLY A 129 17.82 -9.19 -18.47
N CYS A 130 18.84 -8.41 -18.12
CA CYS A 130 19.99 -8.17 -19.00
C CYS A 130 21.21 -9.05 -18.68
N ALA A 131 21.24 -9.71 -17.53
CA ALA A 131 22.18 -10.79 -17.24
C ALA A 131 21.51 -12.16 -17.18
N ALA A 132 22.33 -13.23 -17.21
CA ALA A 132 21.85 -14.59 -17.06
C ALA A 132 21.33 -14.84 -15.63
N GLY A 133 20.18 -15.50 -15.50
CA GLY A 133 19.55 -15.72 -14.19
C GLY A 133 18.85 -14.48 -13.63
N GLU A 134 18.43 -13.57 -14.50
CA GLU A 134 17.61 -12.41 -14.15
C GLU A 134 16.30 -12.40 -14.93
N ARG A 135 15.23 -12.00 -14.23
CA ARG A 135 13.91 -11.74 -14.79
C ARG A 135 13.42 -10.39 -14.31
N ARG A 136 12.57 -9.75 -15.08
CA ARG A 136 11.96 -8.47 -14.72
C ARG A 136 10.52 -8.40 -15.16
N VAL A 137 9.76 -7.54 -14.49
CA VAL A 137 8.36 -7.29 -14.86
C VAL A 137 8.30 -6.14 -15.86
N ARG A 138 7.69 -6.40 -17.02
CA ARG A 138 7.42 -5.39 -18.03
C ARG A 138 6.28 -4.47 -17.55
N SER A 139 6.59 -3.19 -17.42
CA SER A 139 5.62 -2.13 -17.11
C SER A 139 4.90 -1.61 -18.37
N SER A 140 4.16 -0.51 -18.21
CA SER A 140 3.41 0.13 -19.28
C SER A 140 4.31 0.57 -20.45
N PRO A 141 3.98 0.26 -21.71
CA PRO A 141 4.72 0.76 -22.88
C PRO A 141 4.49 2.27 -23.13
N ALA A 142 3.73 2.94 -22.26
CA ALA A 142 3.45 4.38 -22.36
C ALA A 142 4.59 5.26 -21.81
N THR A 143 5.58 4.68 -21.15
CA THR A 143 6.74 5.38 -20.58
C THR A 143 8.06 4.85 -21.15
N GLU A 144 9.16 5.53 -20.85
CA GLU A 144 10.51 5.04 -21.19
C GLU A 144 10.94 3.88 -20.26
N ALA A 145 10.33 3.77 -19.07
CA ALA A 145 10.55 2.69 -18.13
C ALA A 145 9.92 1.39 -18.65
N PHE A 146 10.79 0.43 -18.96
CA PHE A 146 10.39 -0.94 -19.28
C PHE A 146 10.09 -1.76 -18.02
N THR A 147 10.73 -1.42 -16.90
CA THR A 147 10.48 -1.99 -15.58
C THR A 147 10.51 -0.87 -14.56
N VAL A 148 9.65 -0.97 -13.56
CA VAL A 148 9.67 -0.13 -12.35
C VAL A 148 9.76 -1.01 -11.10
N SER A 149 10.34 -0.49 -10.01
CA SER A 149 10.50 -1.24 -8.76
C SER A 149 9.17 -1.73 -8.18
N GLU A 150 8.08 -0.95 -8.34
CA GLU A 150 6.70 -1.36 -8.04
C GLU A 150 6.35 -2.70 -8.71
N GLY A 151 6.55 -2.77 -10.03
CA GLY A 151 6.24 -3.97 -10.81
C GLY A 151 7.12 -5.15 -10.43
N GLN A 152 8.38 -4.87 -10.10
CA GLN A 152 9.29 -5.90 -9.61
C GLN A 152 8.82 -6.47 -8.26
N GLY A 153 8.37 -5.62 -7.35
CA GLY A 153 7.72 -6.01 -6.08
C GLY A 153 6.47 -6.87 -6.32
N TYR A 154 5.58 -6.45 -7.22
CA TYR A 154 4.38 -7.23 -7.60
C TYR A 154 4.74 -8.60 -8.17
N GLY A 155 5.78 -8.67 -9.01
CA GLY A 155 6.25 -9.93 -9.56
C GLY A 155 6.78 -10.89 -8.51
N LEU A 156 7.55 -10.39 -7.52
CA LEU A 156 8.05 -11.20 -6.41
C LEU A 156 6.89 -11.72 -5.55
N LEU A 157 5.91 -10.87 -5.24
CA LEU A 157 4.70 -11.27 -4.51
C LEU A 157 3.90 -12.33 -5.26
N ALA A 158 3.69 -12.15 -6.57
CA ALA A 158 3.00 -13.12 -7.39
C ALA A 158 3.74 -14.46 -7.45
N ALA A 159 5.07 -14.45 -7.66
CA ALA A 159 5.87 -15.66 -7.73
C ALA A 159 5.82 -16.47 -6.43
N VAL A 160 6.03 -15.84 -5.27
CA VAL A 160 6.01 -16.56 -3.99
C VAL A 160 4.63 -17.11 -3.64
N MET A 161 3.56 -16.37 -3.93
CA MET A 161 2.19 -16.81 -3.61
C MET A 161 1.62 -17.86 -4.57
N MET A 162 2.19 -17.98 -5.77
CA MET A 162 1.78 -18.99 -6.77
C MET A 162 2.67 -20.25 -6.75
N ALA A 163 3.63 -20.32 -5.83
CA ALA A 163 4.39 -21.54 -5.57
C ALA A 163 3.47 -22.73 -5.34
N GLY A 164 3.73 -23.86 -5.99
CA GLY A 164 2.86 -25.05 -5.96
C GLY A 164 1.92 -25.16 -7.15
N HIS A 165 1.38 -24.04 -7.67
CA HIS A 165 0.80 -24.01 -9.02
C HIS A 165 1.91 -23.87 -10.06
N ASP A 166 2.80 -22.89 -9.89
CA ASP A 166 3.98 -22.73 -10.73
C ASP A 166 5.15 -23.55 -10.19
N PRO A 167 5.57 -24.63 -10.86
CA PRO A 167 6.71 -25.44 -10.43
C PRO A 167 8.05 -24.69 -10.55
N GLU A 168 8.09 -23.58 -11.31
CA GLU A 168 9.27 -22.71 -11.45
C GLU A 168 9.20 -21.48 -10.54
N ALA A 169 8.23 -21.40 -9.62
CA ALA A 169 8.00 -20.20 -8.79
C ALA A 169 9.24 -19.73 -8.03
N GLN A 170 9.98 -20.65 -7.40
CA GLN A 170 11.19 -20.29 -6.65
C GLN A 170 12.30 -19.79 -7.58
N ALA A 171 12.52 -20.46 -8.72
CA ALA A 171 13.51 -20.01 -9.70
C ALA A 171 13.15 -18.64 -10.30
N LEU A 172 11.86 -18.42 -10.60
CA LEU A 172 11.36 -17.13 -11.04
C LEU A 172 11.54 -16.05 -9.97
N PHE A 173 11.21 -16.35 -8.71
CA PHE A 173 11.41 -15.44 -7.58
C PHE A 173 12.88 -15.04 -7.45
N ASP A 174 13.79 -16.02 -7.48
CA ASP A 174 15.22 -15.80 -7.39
C ASP A 174 15.73 -14.93 -8.54
N ASP A 175 15.29 -15.20 -9.77
CA ASP A 175 15.67 -14.42 -10.95
C ASP A 175 15.13 -12.98 -10.89
N LEU A 176 13.90 -12.78 -10.40
CA LEU A 176 13.33 -11.45 -10.15
C LEU A 176 14.10 -10.71 -9.07
N PHE A 177 14.49 -11.39 -8.00
CA PHE A 177 15.22 -10.79 -6.90
C PHE A 177 16.64 -10.39 -7.34
N ARG A 178 17.34 -11.24 -8.11
CA ARG A 178 18.67 -10.90 -8.65
C ARG A 178 18.62 -9.65 -9.51
N TYR A 179 17.58 -9.49 -10.34
CA TYR A 179 17.39 -8.25 -11.10
C TYR A 179 17.21 -7.04 -10.18
N ALA A 180 16.37 -7.15 -9.14
CA ALA A 180 16.18 -6.06 -8.17
C ALA A 180 17.47 -5.71 -7.41
N ALA A 181 18.29 -6.70 -7.07
CA ALA A 181 19.58 -6.50 -6.40
C ALA A 181 20.67 -5.93 -7.34
N ALA A 182 20.55 -6.13 -8.65
CA ALA A 182 21.49 -5.62 -9.65
C ALA A 182 21.28 -4.13 -10.00
N HIS A 183 20.16 -3.54 -9.56
CA HIS A 183 19.81 -2.13 -9.80
C HIS A 183 19.67 -1.39 -8.46
N PRO A 184 20.75 -1.23 -7.69
CA PRO A 184 20.67 -0.54 -6.41
C PRO A 184 20.38 0.95 -6.59
N SER A 185 19.59 1.54 -5.69
CA SER A 185 19.51 2.99 -5.58
C SER A 185 20.90 3.57 -5.30
N HIS A 186 21.23 4.68 -5.95
CA HIS A 186 22.51 5.34 -5.76
C HIS A 186 22.60 6.09 -4.42
N LEU A 187 21.46 6.39 -3.80
CA LEU A 187 21.38 7.05 -2.49
C LEU A 187 21.43 6.01 -1.37
N THR A 188 20.64 4.94 -1.49
CA THR A 188 20.57 3.87 -0.51
C THR A 188 20.76 2.50 -1.19
N PRO A 189 22.00 1.97 -1.29
CA PRO A 189 22.30 0.78 -2.09
C PRO A 189 21.57 -0.53 -1.72
N GLY A 190 20.89 -0.58 -0.56
CA GLY A 190 20.02 -1.69 -0.19
C GLY A 190 18.60 -1.61 -0.78
N LEU A 191 18.28 -0.53 -1.48
CA LEU A 191 17.00 -0.28 -2.16
C LEU A 191 17.18 -0.43 -3.67
N MET A 192 16.07 -0.50 -4.41
CA MET A 192 16.07 -0.65 -5.86
C MET A 192 15.87 0.70 -6.56
N ALA A 193 16.69 1.02 -7.56
CA ALA A 193 16.45 2.14 -8.45
C ALA A 193 15.07 1.98 -9.12
N TRP A 194 14.26 3.03 -9.11
CA TRP A 194 12.83 2.91 -9.33
C TRP A 194 12.43 2.59 -10.77
N ALA A 195 13.26 2.91 -11.77
CA ALA A 195 12.94 2.75 -13.19
C ALA A 195 14.14 2.31 -14.04
N GLN A 196 13.92 1.29 -14.87
CA GLN A 196 14.89 0.81 -15.88
C GLN A 196 14.29 0.81 -17.28
N ASP A 197 15.10 1.16 -18.28
CA ASP A 197 14.72 1.04 -19.68
C ASP A 197 14.84 -0.40 -20.23
N GLU A 198 14.51 -0.60 -21.51
CA GLU A 198 14.59 -1.92 -22.14
C GLU A 198 16.03 -2.48 -22.19
N ALA A 199 17.06 -1.63 -22.10
CA ALA A 199 18.46 -2.03 -22.03
C ALA A 199 18.95 -2.24 -20.57
N CYS A 200 18.04 -2.25 -19.60
CA CYS A 200 18.30 -2.35 -18.16
C CYS A 200 19.24 -1.25 -17.63
N ARG A 201 19.15 -0.05 -18.22
CA ARG A 201 19.82 1.12 -17.66
C ARG A 201 18.86 1.80 -16.71
N ASP A 202 19.35 2.18 -15.54
CA ASP A 202 18.60 3.05 -14.63
C ASP A 202 18.36 4.40 -15.32
N ILE A 203 17.10 4.82 -15.34
CA ILE A 203 16.64 6.06 -15.98
C ILE A 203 15.85 6.89 -14.97
N GLU A 204 15.55 8.15 -15.33
CA GLU A 204 14.71 9.05 -14.51
C GLU A 204 15.20 9.24 -13.06
N GLY A 205 16.51 9.10 -12.84
CA GLY A 205 17.14 9.10 -11.53
C GLY A 205 17.23 7.69 -10.97
N ALA A 206 18.45 7.25 -10.61
CA ALA A 206 18.67 5.96 -9.96
C ALA A 206 18.35 6.05 -8.45
N ASP A 207 17.24 6.68 -8.11
CA ASP A 207 16.69 6.83 -6.76
C ASP A 207 15.65 5.72 -6.51
N ALA A 208 15.29 5.47 -5.25
CA ALA A 208 14.30 4.48 -4.86
C ALA A 208 12.87 5.03 -4.85
N ALA A 209 11.90 4.10 -4.87
CA ALA A 209 10.48 4.40 -4.66
C ALA A 209 9.91 3.43 -3.61
N THR A 210 9.36 4.00 -2.55
CA THR A 210 9.10 3.29 -1.29
C THR A 210 8.18 2.09 -1.42
N ASP A 211 7.10 2.17 -2.20
CA ASP A 211 6.17 1.05 -2.37
C ASP A 211 6.82 -0.16 -3.03
N GLY A 212 7.71 0.05 -4.02
CA GLY A 212 8.47 -1.02 -4.65
C GLY A 212 9.37 -1.74 -3.63
N ASP A 213 10.14 -1.00 -2.85
CA ASP A 213 11.04 -1.58 -1.86
C ASP A 213 10.30 -2.25 -0.68
N LEU A 214 9.17 -1.68 -0.24
CA LEU A 214 8.28 -2.31 0.74
C LEU A 214 7.79 -3.68 0.25
N ASP A 215 7.30 -3.78 -0.99
CA ASP A 215 6.83 -5.06 -1.56
C ASP A 215 7.99 -6.06 -1.75
N ILE A 216 9.17 -5.61 -2.22
CA ILE A 216 10.35 -6.48 -2.38
C ILE A 216 10.77 -7.08 -1.01
N ALA A 217 10.90 -6.24 0.02
CA ALA A 217 11.29 -6.70 1.36
C ALA A 217 10.25 -7.66 1.96
N TYR A 218 8.96 -7.38 1.77
CA TYR A 218 7.88 -8.25 2.25
C TYR A 218 7.81 -9.58 1.49
N ALA A 219 8.06 -9.57 0.18
CA ALA A 219 8.12 -10.78 -0.63
C ALA A 219 9.28 -11.69 -0.20
N LEU A 220 10.41 -11.15 0.26
CA LEU A 220 11.51 -11.94 0.83
C LEU A 220 11.15 -12.59 2.18
N LEU A 221 10.40 -11.89 3.05
CA LEU A 221 9.86 -12.52 4.26
C LEU A 221 8.92 -13.68 3.93
N ARG A 222 8.11 -13.54 2.88
CA ARG A 222 7.30 -14.65 2.37
C ARG A 222 8.17 -15.78 1.82
N ALA A 223 9.21 -15.47 1.05
CA ALA A 223 10.08 -16.49 0.48
C ALA A 223 10.78 -17.32 1.58
N ASP A 224 11.22 -16.69 2.68
CA ASP A 224 11.73 -17.39 3.86
C ASP A 224 10.70 -18.37 4.43
N ARG A 225 9.43 -17.95 4.59
CA ARG A 225 8.36 -18.84 5.06
C ARG A 225 8.01 -19.94 4.06
N GLN A 226 8.12 -19.66 2.77
CA GLN A 226 7.71 -20.55 1.69
C GLN A 226 8.72 -21.68 1.47
N TRP A 227 10.01 -21.35 1.45
CA TRP A 227 11.09 -22.23 1.00
C TRP A 227 12.27 -22.34 1.98
N GLY A 228 12.28 -21.56 3.06
CA GLY A 228 13.43 -21.45 3.97
C GLY A 228 14.59 -20.66 3.35
N SER A 229 15.63 -20.40 4.15
CA SER A 229 16.75 -19.52 3.77
C SER A 229 18.12 -20.22 3.66
N ASP A 230 18.12 -21.56 3.56
CA ASP A 230 19.35 -22.36 3.41
C ASP A 230 19.78 -22.56 1.93
N GLY A 231 19.08 -21.90 1.00
CA GLY A 231 19.24 -22.03 -0.44
C GLY A 231 20.33 -21.13 -1.04
N ALA A 232 20.21 -20.86 -2.35
CA ALA A 232 21.14 -19.98 -3.07
C ALA A 232 21.01 -18.50 -2.66
N ILE A 233 19.83 -18.12 -2.15
CA ILE A 233 19.54 -16.81 -1.57
C ILE A 233 19.09 -17.06 -0.13
N ASP A 234 19.72 -16.37 0.82
CA ASP A 234 19.27 -16.31 2.20
C ASP A 234 18.17 -15.24 2.29
N TYR A 235 16.92 -15.64 2.01
CA TYR A 235 15.80 -14.70 1.94
C TYR A 235 15.60 -13.93 3.25
N ALA A 236 15.83 -14.57 4.40
CA ALA A 236 15.72 -13.91 5.70
C ALA A 236 16.79 -12.83 5.89
N ALA A 237 18.04 -13.08 5.48
CA ALA A 237 19.11 -12.08 5.56
C ALA A 237 18.88 -10.94 4.56
N GLU A 238 18.45 -11.24 3.33
CA GLU A 238 18.12 -10.23 2.32
C GLU A 238 16.94 -9.37 2.78
N ALA A 239 15.89 -9.98 3.33
CA ALA A 239 14.76 -9.25 3.90
C ALA A 239 15.22 -8.28 5.00
N ARG A 240 16.00 -8.76 5.98
CA ARG A 240 16.51 -7.89 7.06
C ARG A 240 17.37 -6.74 6.54
N THR A 241 18.19 -6.99 5.54
CA THR A 241 19.05 -5.97 4.91
C THR A 241 18.20 -4.89 4.26
N ARG A 242 17.18 -5.27 3.48
CA ARG A 242 16.29 -4.33 2.81
C ARG A 242 15.39 -3.59 3.78
N ILE A 243 14.80 -4.27 4.77
CA ILE A 243 14.01 -3.62 5.83
C ILE A 243 14.85 -2.54 6.55
N ALA A 244 16.11 -2.82 6.85
CA ALA A 244 17.01 -1.83 7.44
C ALA A 244 17.31 -0.66 6.50
N ALA A 245 17.46 -0.92 5.19
CA ALA A 245 17.65 0.11 4.17
C ALA A 245 16.43 1.02 4.02
N ILE A 246 15.21 0.46 3.97
CA ILE A 246 13.96 1.23 3.89
C ILE A 246 13.83 2.13 5.11
N LEU A 247 14.12 1.60 6.30
CA LEU A 247 14.05 2.39 7.52
C LEU A 247 15.10 3.52 7.58
N ALA A 248 16.20 3.40 6.83
CA ALA A 248 17.26 4.39 6.77
C ALA A 248 17.02 5.45 5.67
N GLY A 249 16.48 5.06 4.52
CA GLY A 249 16.31 5.92 3.35
C GLY A 249 14.88 6.43 3.13
N GLU A 250 13.87 5.67 3.53
CA GLU A 250 12.47 5.88 3.09
C GLU A 250 11.49 6.05 4.26
N VAL A 251 11.99 6.12 5.48
CA VAL A 251 11.17 6.41 6.66
C VAL A 251 11.66 7.70 7.30
N HIS A 252 10.78 8.68 7.38
CA HIS A 252 11.07 9.91 8.12
C HIS A 252 11.37 9.56 9.58
N PRO A 253 12.34 10.21 10.25
CA PRO A 253 12.67 9.93 11.66
C PRO A 253 11.49 10.05 12.63
N GLU A 254 10.46 10.82 12.28
CA GLU A 254 9.22 10.99 13.06
C GLU A 254 8.14 9.95 12.72
N GLY A 255 8.44 8.97 11.87
CA GLY A 255 7.69 7.72 11.74
C GLY A 255 6.64 7.67 10.64
N THR A 256 6.76 8.42 9.55
CA THR A 256 5.97 8.18 8.32
C THR A 256 6.86 7.73 7.18
N VAL A 257 6.31 6.94 6.25
CA VAL A 257 7.02 6.57 5.02
C VAL A 257 7.11 7.78 4.08
N LEU A 258 8.26 7.95 3.44
CA LEU A 258 8.54 8.96 2.43
C LEU A 258 8.13 8.45 1.04
N LEU A 259 8.15 9.31 0.02
CA LEU A 259 7.85 8.93 -1.37
C LEU A 259 8.91 8.03 -2.02
N GLY A 260 10.13 8.12 -1.50
CA GLY A 260 11.34 7.42 -1.93
C GLY A 260 12.55 8.00 -1.20
N ASP A 261 13.72 7.41 -1.40
CA ASP A 261 14.95 7.81 -0.70
C ASP A 261 15.56 9.14 -1.17
N TRP A 262 14.97 9.75 -2.21
CA TRP A 262 15.33 11.05 -2.76
C TRP A 262 14.71 12.25 -2.03
N VAL A 263 13.76 12.01 -1.11
CA VAL A 263 13.09 13.08 -0.36
C VAL A 263 14.07 13.72 0.61
N ASP A 264 14.43 14.98 0.35
CA ASP A 264 15.35 15.74 1.20
C ASP A 264 14.57 16.40 2.36
N PRO A 265 15.03 16.35 3.63
CA PRO A 265 14.33 16.96 4.78
C PRO A 265 14.06 18.48 4.70
N GLY A 266 14.60 19.16 3.68
CA GLY A 266 14.43 20.60 3.48
C GLY A 266 13.59 20.96 2.24
N ASP A 267 13.00 19.99 1.54
CA ASP A 267 12.19 20.23 0.36
C ASP A 267 10.67 20.19 0.65
N ALA A 268 9.85 20.41 -0.39
CA ALA A 268 8.40 20.45 -0.28
C ALA A 268 7.75 19.06 -0.08
N TYR A 269 8.54 17.99 -0.13
CA TYR A 269 8.12 16.60 0.00
C TYR A 269 8.50 16.01 1.36
N ALA A 270 9.32 16.69 2.16
CA ALA A 270 9.79 16.25 3.48
C ALA A 270 8.67 15.85 4.45
N GLU A 271 7.51 16.52 4.36
CA GLU A 271 6.30 16.22 5.14
C GLU A 271 5.21 15.56 4.30
N GLY A 272 5.56 15.09 3.10
CA GLY A 272 4.66 14.47 2.15
C GLY A 272 4.73 12.95 2.22
N THR A 273 3.63 12.28 1.86
CA THR A 273 3.58 10.82 1.72
C THR A 273 2.53 10.41 0.68
N ARG A 274 2.54 9.13 0.29
CA ARG A 274 1.62 8.57 -0.71
C ARG A 274 0.77 7.48 -0.06
N ILE A 275 -0.54 7.55 -0.24
CA ILE A 275 -1.48 6.64 0.46
C ILE A 275 -1.30 5.17 0.08
N SER A 276 -0.89 4.88 -1.16
CA SER A 276 -0.60 3.51 -1.59
C SER A 276 0.54 2.86 -0.81
N ASP A 277 1.39 3.67 -0.19
CA ASP A 277 2.58 3.24 0.54
C ASP A 277 2.25 2.96 2.02
N PHE A 278 0.99 3.13 2.41
CA PHE A 278 0.50 2.68 3.71
C PHE A 278 0.18 1.18 3.62
N LEU A 279 1.22 0.36 3.78
CA LEU A 279 1.16 -1.11 3.78
C LEU A 279 1.20 -1.67 5.22
N PRO A 280 0.12 -1.56 6.02
CA PRO A 280 0.16 -1.92 7.43
C PRO A 280 0.52 -3.39 7.70
N GLY A 281 0.12 -4.31 6.81
CA GLY A 281 0.54 -5.72 6.90
C GLY A 281 2.04 -5.92 6.71
N HIS A 282 2.70 -5.05 5.93
CA HIS A 282 4.15 -5.11 5.72
C HIS A 282 4.86 -4.54 6.95
N PHE A 283 4.41 -3.38 7.45
CA PHE A 283 4.97 -2.78 8.67
C PHE A 283 4.87 -3.71 9.88
N ALA A 284 3.73 -4.38 10.06
CA ALA A 284 3.57 -5.39 11.11
C ALA A 284 4.54 -6.58 10.94
N ALA A 285 4.71 -7.08 9.71
CA ALA A 285 5.65 -8.16 9.43
C ALA A 285 7.12 -7.73 9.64
N PHE A 286 7.46 -6.48 9.29
CA PHE A 286 8.80 -5.94 9.52
C PHE A 286 9.10 -5.77 11.00
N ALA A 287 8.14 -5.27 11.79
CA ALA A 287 8.23 -5.21 13.24
C ALA A 287 8.48 -6.61 13.83
N ALA A 288 7.72 -7.62 13.38
CA ALA A 288 7.88 -9.00 13.85
C ALA A 288 9.21 -9.63 13.45
N ALA A 289 9.68 -9.39 12.22
CA ALA A 289 10.91 -9.99 11.68
C ALA A 289 12.20 -9.38 12.25
N THR A 290 12.15 -8.13 12.70
CA THR A 290 13.34 -7.38 13.13
C THR A 290 13.36 -7.02 14.62
N GLY A 291 12.20 -6.97 15.28
CA GLY A 291 12.06 -6.43 16.63
C GLY A 291 12.26 -4.91 16.72
N GLU A 292 12.30 -4.20 15.59
CA GLU A 292 12.52 -2.75 15.53
C GLU A 292 11.21 -1.98 15.79
N PRO A 293 11.10 -1.25 16.92
CA PRO A 293 9.86 -0.62 17.34
C PRO A 293 9.39 0.51 16.42
N ARG A 294 10.27 1.11 15.62
CA ARG A 294 9.89 2.16 14.65
C ARG A 294 8.86 1.66 13.64
N TRP A 295 8.86 0.39 13.27
CA TRP A 295 7.85 -0.16 12.35
C TRP A 295 6.44 -0.16 12.94
N THR A 296 6.29 -0.40 14.24
CA THR A 296 5.01 -0.25 14.93
C THR A 296 4.57 1.22 14.96
N ALA A 297 5.50 2.16 15.18
CA ALA A 297 5.19 3.59 15.12
C ALA A 297 4.74 4.03 13.71
N VAL A 298 5.39 3.52 12.67
CA VAL A 298 4.99 3.76 11.27
C VAL A 298 3.60 3.22 10.97
N LEU A 299 3.30 2.00 11.42
CA LEU A 299 1.97 1.40 11.32
C LEU A 299 0.90 2.26 12.00
N ASP A 300 1.14 2.66 13.24
CA ASP A 300 0.19 3.46 14.02
C ASP A 300 -0.02 4.84 13.41
N ARG A 301 1.05 5.48 12.92
CA ARG A 301 0.99 6.78 12.26
C ARG A 301 0.22 6.70 10.94
N ALA A 302 0.49 5.71 10.10
CA ALA A 302 -0.23 5.50 8.84
C ALA A 302 -1.74 5.35 9.08
N LEU A 303 -2.15 4.54 10.05
CA LEU A 303 -3.57 4.35 10.38
C LEU A 303 -4.20 5.58 11.03
N ALA A 304 -3.44 6.39 11.77
CA ALA A 304 -3.91 7.67 12.30
C ALA A 304 -4.13 8.72 11.19
N ILE A 305 -3.22 8.81 10.22
CA ILE A 305 -3.37 9.68 9.04
C ILE A 305 -4.60 9.27 8.22
N VAL A 306 -4.79 7.97 7.96
CA VAL A 306 -5.99 7.45 7.28
C VAL A 306 -7.25 7.88 8.01
N ALA A 307 -7.32 7.68 9.33
CA ALA A 307 -8.48 8.06 10.13
C ALA A 307 -8.75 9.58 10.08
N HIS A 308 -7.71 10.41 10.16
CA HIS A 308 -7.83 11.86 10.04
C HIS A 308 -8.37 12.27 8.66
N LEU A 309 -7.78 11.77 7.58
CA LEU A 309 -8.19 12.11 6.22
C LEU A 309 -9.65 11.73 5.96
N GLN A 310 -10.07 10.55 6.41
CA GLN A 310 -11.46 10.12 6.30
C GLN A 310 -12.41 10.98 7.17
N GLY A 311 -11.99 11.38 8.37
CA GLY A 311 -12.81 12.20 9.26
C GLY A 311 -13.00 13.64 8.78
N GLU A 312 -11.90 14.29 8.39
CA GLU A 312 -11.88 15.73 8.12
C GLU A 312 -12.09 16.06 6.63
N HIS A 313 -11.59 15.22 5.72
CA HIS A 313 -11.56 15.52 4.28
C HIS A 313 -12.50 14.66 3.43
N ALA A 314 -12.90 13.49 3.93
CA ALA A 314 -13.78 12.55 3.21
C ALA A 314 -14.87 11.89 4.08
N PRO A 315 -15.57 12.59 5.00
CA PRO A 315 -16.47 11.95 5.98
C PRO A 315 -17.66 11.21 5.37
N ALA A 316 -18.08 11.58 4.16
CA ALA A 316 -19.18 10.93 3.46
C ALA A 316 -18.75 9.72 2.62
N THR A 317 -17.47 9.63 2.26
CA THR A 317 -17.01 8.64 1.26
C THR A 317 -15.96 7.68 1.79
N GLY A 318 -15.22 8.08 2.82
CA GLY A 318 -14.03 7.36 3.29
C GLY A 318 -12.90 7.30 2.26
N LEU A 319 -13.01 7.95 1.11
CA LEU A 319 -11.95 7.92 0.10
C LEU A 319 -10.69 8.61 0.60
N LEU A 320 -9.54 8.16 0.08
CA LEU A 320 -8.23 8.67 0.44
C LEU A 320 -7.58 9.33 -0.80
N PRO A 321 -6.82 10.42 -0.65
CA PRO A 321 -6.11 11.06 -1.76
C PRO A 321 -4.89 10.23 -2.20
N ASP A 322 -4.40 10.43 -3.42
CA ASP A 322 -3.16 9.82 -3.89
C ASP A 322 -1.98 10.26 -3.01
N PHE A 323 -1.88 11.57 -2.75
CA PHE A 323 -0.81 12.17 -1.97
C PHE A 323 -1.35 12.98 -0.79
N VAL A 324 -0.55 13.00 0.27
CA VAL A 324 -0.83 13.68 1.53
C VAL A 324 0.31 14.64 1.82
N VAL A 325 -0.02 15.87 2.21
CA VAL A 325 0.91 16.86 2.75
C VAL A 325 0.69 17.01 4.25
N ASP A 326 1.65 17.64 4.94
CA ASP A 326 1.62 17.88 6.38
C ASP A 326 1.47 16.56 7.18
N ALA A 327 1.99 15.46 6.64
CA ALA A 327 1.86 14.09 7.16
C ALA A 327 2.63 13.86 8.47
N LEU A 328 3.42 14.84 8.93
CA LEU A 328 4.10 14.85 10.22
C LEU A 328 3.40 15.71 11.28
N THR A 329 2.34 16.42 10.89
CA THR A 329 1.59 17.32 11.77
C THR A 329 0.31 16.67 12.30
N ASP A 330 -0.42 17.37 13.18
CA ASP A 330 -1.75 16.93 13.64
C ASP A 330 -2.88 17.19 12.62
N ALA A 331 -2.56 17.75 11.45
CA ALA A 331 -3.53 18.13 10.42
C ALA A 331 -3.10 17.68 9.00
N PRO A 332 -2.85 16.38 8.76
CA PRO A 332 -2.52 15.89 7.42
C PRO A 332 -3.66 16.20 6.44
N ALA A 333 -3.30 16.62 5.23
CA ALA A 333 -4.26 17.08 4.24
C ALA A 333 -3.99 16.47 2.85
N PRO A 334 -5.03 16.36 1.99
CA PRO A 334 -4.83 16.03 0.58
C PRO A 334 -3.85 16.99 -0.09
N ALA A 335 -2.91 16.47 -0.87
CA ALA A 335 -1.97 17.30 -1.60
C ALA A 335 -2.69 18.24 -2.60
N PRO A 336 -2.16 19.45 -2.84
CA PRO A 336 -2.67 20.29 -3.91
C PRO A 336 -2.46 19.65 -5.28
N ALA A 337 -3.21 20.11 -6.29
CA ALA A 337 -3.00 19.71 -7.68
C ALA A 337 -1.56 20.03 -8.12
N ASP A 338 -0.99 19.13 -8.93
CA ASP A 338 0.36 19.23 -9.51
C ASP A 338 1.47 19.35 -8.45
N TRP A 339 1.25 18.74 -7.27
CA TRP A 339 2.25 18.68 -6.21
C TRP A 339 3.39 17.72 -6.59
N LEU A 340 3.05 16.58 -7.20
CA LEU A 340 4.00 15.61 -7.73
C LEU A 340 3.63 15.11 -9.13
N GLU A 341 2.44 14.55 -9.31
CA GLU A 341 2.11 13.78 -10.53
C GLU A 341 1.09 14.48 -11.44
N GLY A 342 0.13 15.22 -10.88
CA GLY A 342 -0.75 16.06 -11.69
C GLY A 342 -1.99 16.60 -10.98
N ALA A 343 -2.98 17.00 -11.78
CA ALA A 343 -4.18 17.70 -11.33
C ALA A 343 -5.08 16.93 -10.35
N HIS A 344 -4.77 15.67 -10.06
CA HIS A 344 -5.56 14.78 -9.21
C HIS A 344 -4.80 14.23 -8.01
N ASP A 345 -3.63 14.78 -7.66
CA ASP A 345 -2.81 14.35 -6.52
C ASP A 345 -3.58 14.32 -5.18
N GLY A 346 -4.50 15.27 -4.97
CA GLY A 346 -5.36 15.34 -3.78
C GLY A 346 -6.67 14.55 -3.87
N HIS A 347 -6.81 13.64 -4.83
CA HIS A 347 -8.02 12.86 -5.05
C HIS A 347 -7.77 11.35 -5.00
N TYR A 348 -8.82 10.53 -4.95
CA TYR A 348 -8.71 9.08 -5.07
C TYR A 348 -8.44 8.72 -6.53
N GLY A 349 -7.17 8.54 -6.85
CA GLY A 349 -6.63 8.34 -8.19
C GLY A 349 -5.87 7.02 -8.34
N TRP A 350 -4.89 7.02 -9.23
CA TRP A 350 -4.16 5.81 -9.65
C TRP A 350 -3.18 5.31 -8.58
N ASN A 351 -2.86 6.11 -7.57
CA ASN A 351 -2.13 5.65 -6.41
C ASN A 351 -3.07 5.08 -5.35
N ALA A 352 -4.03 5.90 -4.88
CA ALA A 352 -4.93 5.56 -3.80
C ALA A 352 -5.88 4.40 -4.13
N CYS A 353 -6.06 4.05 -5.40
CA CYS A 353 -6.84 2.87 -5.80
C CYS A 353 -6.35 1.56 -5.15
N ARG A 354 -5.08 1.50 -4.72
CA ARG A 354 -4.48 0.36 -4.01
C ARG A 354 -4.85 0.30 -2.52
N ALA A 355 -5.36 1.39 -1.92
CA ALA A 355 -5.64 1.47 -0.49
C ALA A 355 -6.67 0.43 0.01
N PRO A 356 -7.81 0.17 -0.67
CA PRO A 356 -8.75 -0.87 -0.25
C PRO A 356 -8.10 -2.26 -0.19
N TRP A 357 -7.15 -2.54 -1.08
CA TRP A 357 -6.38 -3.78 -1.06
C TRP A 357 -5.44 -3.82 0.15
N ARG A 358 -4.55 -2.83 0.30
CA ARG A 358 -3.51 -2.85 1.34
C ARG A 358 -4.10 -2.84 2.75
N LEU A 359 -5.11 -1.99 2.99
CA LEU A 359 -5.81 -1.92 4.26
C LEU A 359 -6.73 -3.15 4.47
N GLY A 360 -7.38 -3.62 3.41
CA GLY A 360 -8.34 -4.72 3.45
C GLY A 360 -7.68 -6.04 3.81
N VAL A 361 -6.56 -6.38 3.15
CA VAL A 361 -5.79 -7.60 3.47
C VAL A 361 -5.28 -7.54 4.92
N TYR A 362 -4.77 -6.38 5.35
CA TYR A 362 -4.31 -6.26 6.74
C TYR A 362 -5.46 -6.48 7.74
N ALA A 363 -6.60 -5.81 7.57
CA ALA A 363 -7.78 -6.02 8.41
C ALA A 363 -8.29 -7.46 8.38
N LEU A 364 -8.23 -8.11 7.22
CA LEU A 364 -8.66 -9.50 7.00
C LEU A 364 -7.81 -10.50 7.78
N PHE A 365 -6.50 -10.32 7.88
CA PHE A 365 -5.61 -11.26 8.57
C PHE A 365 -5.27 -10.89 10.01
N SER A 366 -5.30 -9.59 10.37
CA SER A 366 -5.00 -9.13 11.73
C SER A 366 -6.23 -8.93 12.61
N GLY A 367 -7.39 -8.66 11.99
CA GLY A 367 -8.56 -8.18 12.68
C GLY A 367 -8.50 -6.72 13.15
N ASP A 368 -7.45 -5.94 12.79
CA ASP A 368 -7.29 -4.55 13.24
C ASP A 368 -8.53 -3.69 12.92
N ALA A 369 -9.12 -3.13 13.98
CA ALA A 369 -10.37 -2.40 13.87
C ALA A 369 -10.22 -1.03 13.19
N ARG A 370 -9.03 -0.42 13.20
CA ARG A 370 -8.77 0.87 12.54
C ARG A 370 -8.80 0.67 11.03
N ALA A 371 -8.05 -0.31 10.54
CA ALA A 371 -8.02 -0.66 9.12
C ALA A 371 -9.40 -1.14 8.63
N ARG A 372 -10.11 -1.97 9.43
CA ARG A 372 -11.48 -2.40 9.13
C ARG A 372 -12.45 -1.23 8.98
N ARG A 373 -12.43 -0.27 9.90
CA ARG A 373 -13.26 0.94 9.80
C ARG A 373 -12.95 1.74 8.55
N ALA A 374 -11.66 1.87 8.21
CA ALA A 374 -11.23 2.64 7.05
C ALA A 374 -11.76 2.05 5.73
N VAL A 375 -11.52 0.76 5.49
CA VAL A 375 -12.03 0.11 4.26
C VAL A 375 -13.55 -0.01 4.26
N GLY A 376 -14.15 -0.17 5.44
CA GLY A 376 -15.59 -0.21 5.59
C GLY A 376 -16.28 1.07 5.10
N ALA A 377 -15.73 2.24 5.41
CA ALA A 377 -16.23 3.51 4.91
C ALA A 377 -16.17 3.61 3.38
N MET A 378 -15.05 3.20 2.79
CA MET A 378 -14.87 3.19 1.33
C MET A 378 -15.83 2.20 0.65
N THR A 379 -16.02 1.01 1.22
CA THR A 379 -16.93 -0.02 0.68
C THR A 379 -18.39 0.45 0.70
N ARG A 380 -18.85 1.06 1.80
CA ARG A 380 -20.21 1.64 1.86
C ARG A 380 -20.43 2.65 0.74
N PHE A 381 -19.52 3.62 0.63
CA PHE A 381 -19.61 4.64 -0.41
C PHE A 381 -19.63 4.01 -1.80
N MET A 382 -18.75 3.06 -2.08
CA MET A 382 -18.65 2.47 -3.41
C MET A 382 -19.93 1.71 -3.77
N ARG A 383 -20.50 0.94 -2.85
CA ARG A 383 -21.80 0.26 -3.03
C ARG A 383 -22.93 1.24 -3.31
N GLU A 384 -22.99 2.35 -2.58
CA GLU A 384 -24.01 3.38 -2.78
C GLU A 384 -23.85 4.10 -4.12
N ALA A 385 -22.61 4.51 -4.45
CA ALA A 385 -22.28 5.26 -5.65
C ALA A 385 -22.49 4.44 -6.93
N THR A 386 -22.34 3.11 -6.85
CA THR A 386 -22.52 2.21 -7.99
C THR A 386 -23.86 1.50 -8.01
N HIS A 387 -24.72 1.71 -7.01
CA HIS A 387 -25.97 0.96 -6.85
C HIS A 387 -25.75 -0.56 -6.85
N GLU A 388 -24.72 -1.02 -6.13
CA GLU A 388 -24.29 -2.43 -6.04
C GLU A 388 -23.85 -3.04 -7.40
N ASP A 389 -23.46 -2.21 -8.38
CA ASP A 389 -22.89 -2.67 -9.66
C ASP A 389 -21.36 -2.46 -9.71
N PRO A 390 -20.54 -3.51 -9.57
CA PRO A 390 -19.08 -3.39 -9.66
C PRO A 390 -18.58 -2.81 -10.99
N GLY A 391 -19.31 -3.02 -12.09
CA GLY A 391 -18.98 -2.48 -13.42
C GLY A 391 -19.17 -0.95 -13.52
N ALA A 392 -19.78 -0.33 -12.51
CA ALA A 392 -19.91 1.13 -12.42
C ALA A 392 -18.79 1.81 -11.61
N ILE A 393 -17.83 1.05 -11.04
CA ILE A 393 -16.66 1.62 -10.36
C ILE A 393 -15.76 2.32 -11.39
N ARG A 394 -15.53 3.62 -11.21
CA ARG A 394 -14.76 4.47 -12.13
C ARG A 394 -13.28 4.55 -11.75
N ALA A 395 -12.45 4.84 -12.74
CA ALA A 395 -11.01 5.03 -12.56
C ALA A 395 -10.67 6.46 -12.06
N GLY A 396 -11.32 6.92 -10.99
CA GLY A 396 -11.03 8.21 -10.37
C GLY A 396 -12.23 8.86 -9.67
N TYR A 397 -12.02 9.35 -8.44
CA TYR A 397 -13.04 10.04 -7.64
C TYR A 397 -12.46 11.20 -6.84
N ARG A 398 -13.13 12.34 -6.84
CA ARG A 398 -12.87 13.38 -5.85
C ARG A 398 -13.25 12.85 -4.47
N LEU A 399 -12.66 13.40 -3.40
CA LEU A 399 -12.95 12.94 -2.04
C LEU A 399 -14.41 13.18 -1.61
N ASP A 400 -15.13 14.07 -2.30
CA ASP A 400 -16.57 14.27 -2.15
C ASP A 400 -17.44 13.25 -2.90
N GLY A 401 -16.82 12.28 -3.57
CA GLY A 401 -17.47 11.17 -4.25
C GLY A 401 -17.81 11.41 -5.72
N ARG A 402 -17.53 12.61 -6.25
CA ARG A 402 -17.73 12.87 -7.69
C ARG A 402 -16.67 12.15 -8.51
N ALA A 403 -17.11 11.21 -9.36
CA ALA A 403 -16.23 10.54 -10.30
C ALA A 403 -15.63 11.52 -11.32
N PHE A 404 -14.39 11.25 -11.74
CA PHE A 404 -13.72 11.93 -12.85
C PHE A 404 -12.97 10.91 -13.71
N GLY A 405 -12.40 11.38 -14.81
CA GLY A 405 -11.80 10.52 -15.82
C GLY A 405 -12.87 9.78 -16.63
N ASP A 406 -12.43 9.03 -17.63
CA ASP A 406 -13.31 8.18 -18.42
C ASP A 406 -13.06 6.70 -18.05
N GLY A 407 -14.09 5.87 -18.07
CA GLY A 407 -13.96 4.41 -17.99
C GLY A 407 -13.79 3.80 -16.59
N THR A 408 -13.43 2.53 -16.60
CA THR A 408 -13.23 1.63 -15.45
C THR A 408 -11.86 0.99 -15.56
N SER A 409 -11.34 0.44 -14.45
CA SER A 409 -10.09 -0.33 -14.47
C SER A 409 -10.09 -1.33 -13.32
N MET A 410 -9.48 -2.50 -13.55
CA MET A 410 -9.28 -3.49 -12.49
C MET A 410 -8.37 -2.99 -11.36
N ALA A 411 -7.54 -1.97 -11.61
CA ALA A 411 -6.79 -1.28 -10.55
C ALA A 411 -7.70 -0.62 -9.51
N PHE A 412 -8.94 -0.29 -9.87
CA PHE A 412 -9.93 0.32 -8.99
C PHE A 412 -10.95 -0.70 -8.49
N THR A 413 -11.42 -1.62 -9.35
CA THR A 413 -12.46 -2.59 -9.00
C THR A 413 -11.95 -3.73 -8.11
N ALA A 414 -10.81 -4.34 -8.46
CA ALA A 414 -10.33 -5.53 -7.75
C ALA A 414 -9.98 -5.30 -6.27
N PRO A 415 -9.39 -4.15 -5.87
CA PRO A 415 -9.14 -3.84 -4.46
C PRO A 415 -10.39 -3.85 -3.58
N PHE A 416 -11.55 -3.44 -4.10
CA PHE A 416 -12.81 -3.47 -3.33
C PHE A 416 -13.32 -4.89 -3.08
N ALA A 417 -12.95 -5.88 -3.90
CA ALA A 417 -13.29 -7.28 -3.66
C ALA A 417 -12.63 -7.80 -2.36
N LEU A 418 -11.40 -7.38 -2.08
CA LEU A 418 -10.70 -7.74 -0.84
C LEU A 418 -11.32 -7.06 0.38
N ALA A 419 -11.66 -5.78 0.25
CA ALA A 419 -12.41 -5.07 1.29
C ALA A 419 -13.79 -5.73 1.53
N ALA A 420 -14.44 -6.25 0.48
CA ALA A 420 -15.73 -6.92 0.56
C ALA A 420 -15.70 -8.27 1.31
N MET A 421 -14.52 -8.85 1.54
CA MET A 421 -14.37 -10.03 2.40
C MET A 421 -14.60 -9.71 3.90
N LEU A 422 -14.63 -8.43 4.29
CA LEU A 422 -14.93 -8.00 5.65
C LEU A 422 -16.46 -7.82 5.82
N PRO A 423 -17.11 -8.49 6.78
CA PRO A 423 -18.57 -8.64 6.82
C PRO A 423 -19.33 -7.40 7.30
N GLU A 424 -18.69 -6.45 7.98
CA GLU A 424 -19.39 -5.36 8.69
C GLU A 424 -20.06 -4.37 7.72
N GLU A 425 -19.45 -4.15 6.55
CA GLU A 425 -19.88 -3.14 5.57
C GLU A 425 -20.19 -3.73 4.19
N SER A 426 -20.17 -5.07 4.11
CA SER A 426 -20.26 -5.84 2.88
C SER A 426 -21.36 -6.88 2.99
N SER A 427 -21.93 -7.25 1.85
CA SER A 427 -22.83 -8.39 1.77
C SER A 427 -22.19 -9.48 0.92
N GLN A 428 -22.59 -10.74 1.14
CA GLN A 428 -22.17 -11.85 0.29
C GLN A 428 -22.49 -11.57 -1.19
N ALA A 429 -23.63 -10.97 -1.48
CA ALA A 429 -24.04 -10.61 -2.84
C ALA A 429 -23.09 -9.60 -3.50
N TRP A 430 -22.61 -8.60 -2.73
CA TRP A 430 -21.63 -7.63 -3.22
C TRP A 430 -20.27 -8.27 -3.50
N LEU A 431 -19.78 -9.14 -2.60
CA LEU A 431 -18.55 -9.90 -2.81
C LEU A 431 -18.64 -10.80 -4.05
N ASP A 432 -19.75 -11.51 -4.22
CA ASP A 432 -19.96 -12.40 -5.36
C ASP A 432 -20.07 -11.63 -6.70
N ALA A 433 -20.69 -10.44 -6.68
CA ALA A 433 -20.75 -9.55 -7.84
C ALA A 433 -19.35 -9.03 -8.21
N LEU A 434 -18.58 -8.57 -7.21
CA LEU A 434 -17.20 -8.14 -7.41
C LEU A 434 -16.33 -9.27 -7.96
N TRP A 435 -16.46 -10.47 -7.41
CA TRP A 435 -15.77 -11.65 -7.95
C TRP A 435 -16.14 -11.88 -9.41
N ALA A 436 -17.44 -11.85 -9.77
CA ALA A 436 -17.86 -12.09 -11.14
C ALA A 436 -17.26 -11.07 -12.13
N GLU A 437 -17.24 -9.79 -11.76
CA GLU A 437 -16.63 -8.72 -12.57
C GLU A 437 -15.10 -8.92 -12.69
N VAL A 438 -14.43 -9.15 -11.56
CA VAL A 438 -12.97 -9.32 -11.51
C VAL A 438 -12.55 -10.58 -12.27
N ALA A 439 -13.21 -11.71 -12.06
CA ALA A 439 -12.90 -12.98 -12.71
C ALA A 439 -13.12 -12.94 -14.23
N ALA A 440 -14.14 -12.21 -14.70
CA ALA A 440 -14.48 -12.13 -16.12
C ALA A 440 -13.55 -11.20 -16.93
N ALA A 441 -12.85 -10.26 -16.29
CA ALA A 441 -11.96 -9.34 -17.00
C ALA A 441 -10.78 -10.07 -17.67
N GLU A 442 -10.56 -9.87 -18.97
CA GLU A 442 -9.37 -10.39 -19.63
C GLU A 442 -8.15 -9.49 -19.33
N PRO A 443 -6.90 -10.01 -19.42
CA PRO A 443 -5.70 -9.19 -19.28
C PRO A 443 -5.69 -7.99 -20.24
N GLU A 444 -5.53 -6.78 -19.70
CA GLU A 444 -5.57 -5.52 -20.47
C GLU A 444 -4.22 -4.81 -20.43
N GLU A 445 -3.81 -4.37 -19.25
CA GLU A 445 -2.61 -3.55 -19.03
C GLU A 445 -1.94 -3.89 -17.70
N TYR A 446 -0.62 -3.64 -17.64
CA TYR A 446 0.26 -4.10 -16.57
C TYR A 446 -0.26 -3.80 -15.16
N PHE A 447 -0.73 -2.58 -14.91
CA PHE A 447 -1.00 -2.11 -13.56
C PHE A 447 -2.29 -2.75 -13.01
N GLY A 448 -3.39 -2.61 -13.75
CA GLY A 448 -4.67 -3.23 -13.43
C GLY A 448 -4.61 -4.76 -13.38
N ASP A 449 -3.87 -5.40 -14.30
CA ASP A 449 -3.71 -6.85 -14.30
C ASP A 449 -2.90 -7.34 -13.09
N SER A 450 -1.86 -6.62 -12.68
CA SER A 450 -1.04 -7.00 -11.53
C SER A 450 -1.82 -6.87 -10.22
N ILE A 451 -2.54 -5.76 -10.03
CA ILE A 451 -3.42 -5.58 -8.87
C ILE A 451 -4.51 -6.65 -8.84
N LYS A 452 -5.14 -6.93 -10.00
CA LYS A 452 -6.14 -7.98 -10.13
C LYS A 452 -5.58 -9.35 -9.74
N LEU A 453 -4.39 -9.73 -10.22
CA LEU A 453 -3.78 -11.02 -9.89
C LEU A 453 -3.57 -11.14 -8.37
N LEU A 454 -2.97 -10.13 -7.75
CA LEU A 454 -2.71 -10.14 -6.31
C LEU A 454 -4.02 -10.18 -5.50
N ALA A 455 -5.09 -9.56 -6.00
CA ALA A 455 -6.42 -9.69 -5.41
C ALA A 455 -7.02 -11.10 -5.59
N LEU A 456 -6.97 -11.67 -6.80
CA LEU A 456 -7.49 -13.02 -7.08
C LEU A 456 -6.85 -14.09 -6.18
N ILE A 457 -5.56 -14.00 -5.91
CA ILE A 457 -4.86 -14.90 -4.99
C ILE A 457 -5.51 -14.90 -3.59
N THR A 458 -5.86 -13.73 -3.07
CA THR A 458 -6.53 -13.66 -1.76
C THR A 458 -8.01 -14.02 -1.83
N LEU A 459 -8.72 -13.59 -2.87
CA LEU A 459 -10.15 -13.91 -3.09
C LEU A 459 -10.41 -15.41 -3.25
N SER A 460 -9.44 -16.13 -3.82
CA SER A 460 -9.47 -17.58 -3.96
C SER A 460 -9.03 -18.32 -2.68
N ASN A 461 -8.93 -17.64 -1.54
CA ASN A 461 -8.47 -18.23 -0.28
C ASN A 461 -7.03 -18.77 -0.32
N ASN A 462 -6.19 -18.27 -1.23
CA ASN A 462 -4.77 -18.63 -1.33
C ASN A 462 -3.84 -17.55 -0.76
N GLY A 463 -4.37 -16.41 -0.32
CA GLY A 463 -3.61 -15.37 0.39
C GLY A 463 -3.23 -15.81 1.81
N TRP A 464 -2.06 -15.40 2.27
CA TRP A 464 -1.53 -15.65 3.63
C TRP A 464 -0.62 -14.48 4.04
N ILE A 465 -0.10 -14.42 5.26
CA ILE A 465 0.90 -13.43 5.71
C ILE A 465 2.08 -14.15 6.41
N PRO A 466 3.34 -13.66 6.31
CA PRO A 466 4.53 -14.36 6.78
C PRO A 466 4.83 -14.29 8.29
#